data_AF-A0A7L4MVH8-F1
#
_entry.id   AF-A0A7L4MVH8-F1
#
_cell.length_a   1.000
_cell.length_b   1.000
_cell.length_c   1.000
_cell.angle_alpha   90.00
_cell.angle_beta   90.00
_cell.angle_gamma   90.00
#
_symmetry.space_group_name_H-M   'P 1'
#
loop_
_entity.id
_entity.type
_entity.pdbx_description
1 polymer ?
#
loop_
_entity_poly.entity_id
_entity_poly.type
_entity_poly.pdbx_seq_one_letter_code
_entity_poly.pdbx_strand_id
1 'polypeptide(L)'
;MNSRKLLSETRRTFPATAVHCQQPSRILIVDAASHSWTNTCSVLSEALENILCLACSLSGPCRVPLLSLYVVQSQQECVLPFTLVKENFARIQACISELRSLPGEGCFPQWGSGVVKAVQDGLQQFKQYSRHTAAGGSPNSSVEITILTSQPGKEMVKQLEEKLKDIDLTSLRRIQIIEVLKRDLLEPENMEQCMPAEEPSSSDIAILGMDIDVQTVEDNVISLEMLFKTWLHDYGTEREHLHLLLASGGFSHATAHRTAPVCLKCDLQERVLDPSLLSGTADGTVRAAELNYPCQLAAWPAAVLCKLRIVKALKSEGVCESVLYGIPFIIKPTSCWRLDWDELEINQHSFHALCHGLL
;
A
#
# COMPACT_ATOMS: atom_id res chain seq x y z
N MET A 1 -10.49 1.30 69.00
CA MET A 1 -11.49 2.03 68.18
C MET A 1 -10.78 2.76 67.05
N ASN A 2 -11.32 2.61 65.84
CA ASN A 2 -11.07 3.40 64.62
C ASN A 2 -9.79 3.15 63.80
N SER A 3 -9.85 2.09 62.98
CA SER A 3 -9.17 2.01 61.68
C SER A 3 -10.03 2.75 60.64
N ARG A 4 -9.48 3.81 60.02
CA ARG A 4 -10.11 4.48 58.86
C ARG A 4 -9.64 3.76 57.60
N LYS A 5 -10.56 3.04 56.95
CA LYS A 5 -10.42 2.53 55.58
C LYS A 5 -10.45 3.71 54.60
N LEU A 6 -9.39 3.88 53.81
CA LEU A 6 -9.43 4.62 52.55
C LEU A 6 -9.84 3.62 51.46
N LEU A 7 -11.04 3.83 50.92
CA LEU A 7 -11.53 3.15 49.72
C LEU A 7 -10.69 3.65 48.53
N SER A 8 -9.92 2.76 47.91
CA SER A 8 -9.28 3.02 46.63
C SER A 8 -10.35 2.97 45.53
N GLU A 9 -10.59 4.13 44.90
CA GLU A 9 -11.39 4.22 43.68
C GLU A 9 -10.76 3.33 42.60
N THR A 10 -11.52 2.32 42.19
CA THR A 10 -11.18 1.46 41.06
C THR A 10 -11.33 2.31 39.80
N ARG A 11 -10.22 2.87 39.33
CA ARG A 11 -10.14 3.57 38.05
C ARG A 11 -10.52 2.57 36.97
N ARG A 12 -11.76 2.65 36.47
CA ARG A 12 -12.21 1.92 35.29
C ARG A 12 -11.30 2.32 34.12
N THR A 13 -10.36 1.45 33.79
CA THR A 13 -9.65 1.49 32.52
C THR A 13 -10.67 1.18 31.43
N PHE A 14 -11.08 2.21 30.70
CA PHE A 14 -11.76 2.00 29.42
C PHE A 14 -10.76 1.30 28.49
N PRO A 15 -11.16 0.21 27.80
CA PRO A 15 -10.29 -0.37 26.78
C PRO A 15 -10.07 0.70 25.71
N ALA A 16 -8.80 0.97 25.39
CA ALA A 16 -8.47 1.78 24.24
C ALA A 16 -9.16 1.15 23.02
N THR A 17 -10.02 1.91 22.36
CA THR A 17 -10.56 1.54 21.05
C THR A 17 -9.37 1.21 20.16
N ALA A 18 -9.23 -0.06 19.78
CA ALA A 18 -8.17 -0.49 18.89
C ALA A 18 -8.18 0.42 17.66
N VAL A 19 -7.05 1.08 17.36
CA VAL A 19 -6.89 1.83 16.12
C VAL A 19 -6.81 0.77 15.02
N HIS A 20 -7.89 0.63 14.27
CA HIS A 20 -8.01 -0.38 13.23
C HIS A 20 -7.14 0.05 12.05
N CYS A 21 -6.23 -0.82 11.63
CA CYS A 21 -5.40 -0.56 10.45
C CYS A 21 -6.26 -0.84 9.22
N GLN A 22 -6.58 0.18 8.41
CA GLN A 22 -7.36 0.05 7.16
C GLN A 22 -6.51 -0.50 6.00
N GLN A 23 -5.58 -1.40 6.30
CA GLN A 23 -4.65 -1.95 5.33
C GLN A 23 -5.25 -3.17 4.64
N PRO A 24 -5.14 -3.27 3.31
CA PRO A 24 -5.63 -4.44 2.58
C PRO A 24 -4.84 -5.68 2.98
N SER A 25 -5.52 -6.83 2.97
CA SER A 25 -4.85 -8.12 3.04
C SER A 25 -4.08 -8.35 1.73
N ARG A 26 -2.90 -8.98 1.81
CA ARG A 26 -2.02 -9.18 0.65
C ARG A 26 -2.02 -10.64 0.22
N ILE A 27 -2.16 -10.90 -1.07
CA ILE A 27 -1.88 -12.19 -1.69
C ILE A 27 -0.69 -11.98 -2.64
N LEU A 28 0.40 -12.71 -2.42
CA LEU A 28 1.52 -12.77 -3.35
C LEU A 28 1.44 -14.07 -4.12
N ILE A 29 1.43 -13.99 -5.45
CA ILE A 29 1.46 -15.14 -6.35
C ILE A 29 2.77 -15.08 -7.11
N VAL A 30 3.57 -16.14 -7.02
CA VAL A 30 4.88 -16.20 -7.66
C VAL A 30 4.85 -17.24 -8.77
N ASP A 31 5.04 -16.78 -10.00
CA ASP A 31 5.19 -17.65 -11.17
C ASP A 31 6.63 -18.18 -11.23
N ALA A 32 6.78 -19.44 -10.81
CA ALA A 32 8.02 -20.19 -10.78
C ALA A 32 8.20 -21.08 -12.02
N ALA A 33 7.35 -20.94 -13.05
CA ALA A 33 7.47 -21.72 -14.29
C ALA A 33 8.60 -21.22 -15.21
N SER A 34 9.31 -20.15 -14.83
CA SER A 34 10.41 -19.58 -15.61
C SER A 34 11.72 -20.36 -15.47
N HIS A 35 12.47 -20.44 -16.57
CA HIS A 35 13.83 -20.99 -16.62
C HIS A 35 14.84 -20.21 -15.75
N SER A 36 14.51 -18.99 -15.33
CA SER A 36 15.34 -18.16 -14.43
C SER A 36 14.96 -18.30 -12.95
N TRP A 37 14.00 -19.16 -12.61
CA TRP A 37 13.42 -19.27 -11.26
C TRP A 37 14.48 -19.34 -10.16
N THR A 38 15.53 -20.15 -10.30
CA THR A 38 16.53 -20.33 -9.24
C THR A 38 17.20 -19.02 -8.82
N ASN A 39 17.50 -18.14 -9.77
CA ASN A 39 18.14 -16.85 -9.49
C ASN A 39 17.12 -15.87 -8.91
N THR A 40 15.98 -15.72 -9.58
CA THR A 40 14.90 -14.81 -9.16
C THR A 40 14.33 -15.19 -7.80
N CYS A 41 14.26 -16.49 -7.48
CA CYS A 41 13.80 -17.01 -6.19
C CYS A 41 14.72 -16.59 -5.04
N SER A 42 16.05 -16.64 -5.23
CA SER A 42 17.00 -16.16 -4.22
C SER A 42 16.81 -14.66 -3.95
N VAL A 43 16.74 -13.87 -5.02
CA VAL A 43 16.57 -12.42 -4.97
C VAL A 43 15.24 -12.03 -4.33
N LEU A 44 14.15 -12.69 -4.72
CA LEU A 44 12.82 -12.52 -4.15
C LEU A 44 12.77 -12.92 -2.67
N SER A 45 13.35 -14.06 -2.31
CA SER A 45 13.36 -14.54 -0.93
C SER A 45 14.09 -13.56 -0.01
N GLU A 46 15.23 -13.01 -0.45
CA GLU A 46 15.97 -11.99 0.30
C GLU A 46 15.18 -10.69 0.45
N ALA A 47 14.59 -10.19 -0.65
CA ALA A 47 13.77 -8.98 -0.59
C ALA A 47 12.53 -9.14 0.31
N LEU A 48 11.86 -10.29 0.26
CA LEU A 48 10.72 -10.61 1.13
C LEU A 48 11.14 -10.73 2.59
N GLU A 49 12.26 -11.39 2.88
CA GLU A 49 12.77 -11.53 4.25
C GLU A 49 13.07 -10.15 4.86
N ASN A 50 13.73 -9.26 4.10
CA ASN A 50 14.05 -7.91 4.54
C ASN A 50 12.79 -7.08 4.85
N ILE A 51 11.80 -7.10 3.96
CA ILE A 51 10.59 -6.29 4.13
C ILE A 51 9.63 -6.88 5.17
N LEU A 52 9.45 -8.20 5.22
CA LEU A 52 8.55 -8.83 6.18
C LEU A 52 9.12 -8.84 7.58
N CYS A 53 10.45 -8.92 7.74
CA CYS A 53 11.11 -8.71 9.04
C CYS A 53 10.82 -7.31 9.58
N LEU A 54 10.94 -6.29 8.73
CA LEU A 54 10.54 -4.92 9.08
C LEU A 54 9.05 -4.84 9.42
N ALA A 55 8.17 -5.36 8.55
CA ALA A 55 6.72 -5.33 8.77
C ALA A 55 6.29 -5.99 10.09
N CYS A 56 6.97 -7.07 10.50
CA CYS A 56 6.73 -7.76 11.76
C CYS A 56 7.22 -6.96 12.99
N SER A 57 8.27 -6.16 12.81
CA SER A 57 8.99 -5.46 13.89
C SER A 57 8.51 -4.02 14.13
N LEU A 58 7.73 -3.47 13.19
CA LEU A 58 7.13 -2.13 13.32
C LEU A 58 6.16 -2.09 14.51
N SER A 59 6.35 -1.10 15.38
CA SER A 59 5.41 -0.76 16.42
C SER A 59 4.18 -0.05 15.83
N GLY A 60 3.07 -0.01 16.57
CA GLY A 60 1.80 0.52 16.08
C GLY A 60 0.95 -0.47 15.24
N PRO A 61 -0.06 0.04 14.50
CA PRO A 61 -0.93 -0.76 13.64
C PRO A 61 -0.14 -1.51 12.55
N CYS A 62 -0.53 -2.76 12.27
CA CYS A 62 0.19 -3.60 11.31
C CYS A 62 -0.01 -3.12 9.87
N ARG A 63 1.07 -2.72 9.20
CA ARG A 63 1.03 -2.22 7.81
C ARG A 63 0.69 -3.31 6.78
N VAL A 64 1.08 -4.55 7.06
CA VAL A 64 0.70 -5.72 6.27
C VAL A 64 -0.07 -6.68 7.17
N PRO A 65 -1.37 -6.47 7.41
CA PRO A 65 -2.08 -7.19 8.47
C PRO A 65 -2.15 -8.69 8.21
N LEU A 66 -2.39 -9.08 6.96
CA LEU A 66 -2.54 -10.47 6.53
C LEU A 66 -1.76 -10.69 5.23
N LEU A 67 -1.07 -11.82 5.15
CA LEU A 67 -0.34 -12.26 3.95
C LEU A 67 -0.70 -13.71 3.62
N SER A 68 -0.88 -13.97 2.32
CA SER A 68 -0.90 -15.32 1.75
C SER A 68 0.09 -15.40 0.58
N LEU A 69 0.75 -16.54 0.41
CA LEU A 69 1.73 -16.82 -0.63
C LEU A 69 1.31 -18.04 -1.44
N TYR A 70 1.27 -17.88 -2.75
CA TYR A 70 1.07 -18.95 -3.72
C TYR A 70 2.28 -19.04 -4.64
N VAL A 71 2.62 -20.26 -5.03
CA VAL A 71 3.62 -20.54 -6.06
C VAL A 71 2.95 -21.30 -7.20
N VAL A 72 3.27 -20.90 -8.42
CA VAL A 72 2.73 -21.51 -9.63
C VAL A 72 3.88 -22.09 -10.44
N GLN A 73 3.89 -23.41 -10.57
CA GLN A 73 4.81 -24.15 -11.44
C GLN A 73 3.99 -24.92 -12.49
N SER A 74 3.97 -26.25 -12.40
CA SER A 74 3.05 -27.13 -13.15
C SER A 74 1.62 -27.06 -12.61
N GLN A 75 1.49 -26.89 -11.29
CA GLN A 75 0.25 -26.63 -10.58
C GLN A 75 0.43 -25.43 -9.64
N GLN A 76 -0.69 -24.91 -9.14
CA GLN A 76 -0.70 -23.90 -8.08
C GLN A 76 -0.64 -24.55 -6.70
N GLU A 77 0.27 -24.07 -5.87
CA GLU A 77 0.45 -24.50 -4.50
C GLU A 77 0.36 -23.30 -3.55
N CYS A 78 -0.39 -23.46 -2.45
CA CYS A 78 -0.48 -22.45 -1.40
C CYS A 78 0.58 -22.73 -0.34
N VAL A 79 1.72 -22.04 -0.43
CA VAL A 79 2.85 -22.20 0.51
C VAL A 79 2.54 -21.52 1.85
N LEU A 80 1.82 -20.40 1.82
CA LEU A 80 1.37 -19.71 3.03
C LEU A 80 -0.13 -19.38 2.94
N PRO A 81 -0.99 -20.06 3.71
CA PRO A 81 -2.37 -19.61 3.87
C PRO A 81 -2.41 -18.29 4.65
N PHE A 82 -3.51 -17.53 4.52
CA PHE A 82 -3.68 -16.26 5.22
C PHE A 82 -3.24 -16.32 6.68
N THR A 83 -2.17 -15.61 6.98
CA THR A 83 -1.53 -15.55 8.29
C THR A 83 -1.32 -14.10 8.68
N LEU A 84 -1.54 -13.78 9.97
CA LEU A 84 -1.23 -12.46 10.52
C LEU A 84 0.27 -12.23 10.45
N VAL A 85 0.72 -11.16 9.78
CA VAL A 85 2.17 -10.93 9.63
C VAL A 85 2.79 -10.60 10.99
N LYS A 86 2.15 -9.69 11.73
CA LYS A 86 2.53 -9.40 13.10
C LYS A 86 2.44 -10.69 13.94
N GLU A 87 3.47 -10.97 14.72
CA GLU A 87 3.60 -12.13 15.62
C GLU A 87 3.85 -13.50 14.96
N ASN A 88 3.81 -13.64 13.63
CA ASN A 88 4.07 -14.93 12.95
C ASN A 88 5.32 -14.92 12.08
N PHE A 89 6.33 -14.11 12.41
CA PHE A 89 7.57 -14.03 11.64
C PHE A 89 8.25 -15.39 11.45
N ALA A 90 8.28 -16.25 12.47
CA ALA A 90 8.88 -17.59 12.36
C ALA A 90 8.20 -18.45 11.27
N ARG A 91 6.88 -18.36 11.14
CA ARG A 91 6.12 -19.09 10.10
C ARG A 91 6.38 -18.51 8.71
N ILE A 92 6.47 -17.19 8.61
CA ILE A 92 6.80 -16.49 7.36
C ILE A 92 8.23 -16.85 6.92
N GLN A 93 9.18 -16.85 7.84
CA GLN A 93 10.57 -17.21 7.56
C GLN A 93 10.71 -18.68 7.12
N ALA A 94 9.95 -19.59 7.73
CA ALA A 94 9.88 -20.98 7.29
C ALA A 94 9.33 -21.09 5.85
N CYS A 95 8.28 -20.35 5.52
CA CYS A 95 7.71 -20.28 4.18
C CYS A 95 8.70 -19.69 3.15
N ILE A 96 9.46 -18.64 3.50
CA ILE A 96 10.51 -18.09 2.62
C ILE A 96 11.63 -19.11 2.40
N SER A 97 11.98 -19.86 3.44
CA SER A 97 12.97 -20.94 3.33
C SER A 97 12.48 -22.08 2.45
N GLU A 98 11.18 -22.41 2.53
CA GLU A 98 10.53 -23.38 1.66
C GLU A 98 10.55 -22.91 0.20
N LEU A 99 10.18 -21.65 -0.05
CA LEU A 99 10.27 -21.02 -1.38
C LEU A 99 11.66 -21.18 -1.99
N ARG A 100 12.72 -20.92 -1.20
CA ARG A 100 14.12 -21.07 -1.61
C ARG A 100 14.52 -22.52 -1.91
N SER A 101 13.83 -23.48 -1.31
CA SER A 101 14.07 -24.92 -1.50
C SER A 101 13.27 -25.54 -2.64
N LEU A 102 12.33 -24.80 -3.22
CA LEU A 102 11.50 -25.32 -4.31
C LEU A 102 12.36 -25.62 -5.54
N PRO A 103 12.30 -26.86 -6.06
CA PRO A 103 13.03 -27.20 -7.27
C PRO A 103 12.52 -26.37 -8.45
N GLY A 104 13.44 -25.96 -9.32
CA GLY A 104 13.06 -25.54 -10.67
C GLY A 104 12.61 -26.78 -11.44
N GLU A 105 11.35 -27.19 -11.30
CA GLU A 105 10.81 -28.30 -12.08
C GLU A 105 10.83 -27.94 -13.57
N GLY A 106 11.25 -28.91 -14.39
CA GLY A 106 11.35 -28.75 -15.84
C GLY A 106 10.02 -28.30 -16.45
N CYS A 107 10.07 -27.21 -17.22
CA CYS A 107 8.89 -26.55 -17.77
C CYS A 107 8.08 -27.49 -18.69
N PHE A 108 6.78 -27.60 -18.41
CA PHE A 108 5.78 -27.74 -19.46
C PHE A 108 4.85 -26.54 -19.38
N PRO A 109 4.83 -25.65 -20.38
CA PRO A 109 4.01 -24.45 -20.32
C PRO A 109 2.53 -24.84 -20.46
N GLN A 110 1.83 -25.05 -19.35
CA GLN A 110 0.38 -24.84 -19.30
C GLN A 110 0.14 -23.36 -19.06
N TRP A 111 0.18 -22.61 -20.15
CA TRP A 111 0.07 -21.15 -20.21
C TRP A 111 -1.06 -20.63 -19.30
N GLY A 112 -0.71 -19.79 -18.31
CA GLY A 112 -1.61 -18.90 -17.54
C GLY A 112 -2.68 -19.52 -16.64
N SER A 113 -3.04 -20.78 -16.84
CA SER A 113 -4.13 -21.43 -16.09
C SER A 113 -3.85 -21.55 -14.59
N GLY A 114 -2.59 -21.79 -14.22
CA GLY A 114 -2.17 -21.90 -12.82
C GLY A 114 -2.27 -20.58 -12.05
N VAL A 115 -1.88 -19.45 -12.68
CA VAL A 115 -1.94 -18.12 -12.06
C VAL A 115 -3.39 -17.70 -11.84
N VAL A 116 -4.25 -17.89 -12.85
CA VAL A 116 -5.68 -17.61 -12.72
C VAL A 116 -6.27 -18.45 -11.59
N LYS A 117 -5.95 -19.74 -11.51
CA LYS A 117 -6.42 -20.61 -10.42
C LYS A 117 -5.93 -20.13 -9.06
N ALA A 118 -4.67 -19.69 -8.95
CA ALA A 118 -4.11 -19.15 -7.70
C ALA A 118 -4.84 -17.88 -7.25
N VAL A 119 -5.21 -17.02 -8.19
CA VAL A 119 -6.07 -15.85 -7.91
C VAL A 119 -7.43 -16.30 -7.38
N GLN A 120 -8.07 -17.27 -8.04
CA GLN A 120 -9.38 -17.79 -7.63
C GLN A 120 -9.34 -18.41 -6.23
N ASP A 121 -8.36 -19.27 -5.98
CA ASP A 121 -8.19 -19.97 -4.72
C ASP A 121 -7.85 -18.99 -3.59
N GLY A 122 -6.99 -18.00 -3.85
CA GLY A 122 -6.67 -16.93 -2.90
C GLY A 122 -7.89 -16.08 -2.53
N LEU A 123 -8.72 -15.71 -3.52
CA LEU A 123 -9.97 -14.99 -3.27
C LEU A 123 -10.98 -15.84 -2.48
N GLN A 124 -11.09 -17.13 -2.79
CA GLN A 124 -11.95 -18.04 -2.04
C GLN A 124 -11.46 -18.21 -0.59
N GLN A 125 -10.15 -18.38 -0.40
CA GLN A 125 -9.54 -18.47 0.91
C GLN A 125 -9.76 -17.19 1.73
N PHE A 126 -9.66 -16.02 1.10
CA PHE A 126 -9.95 -14.75 1.74
C PHE A 126 -11.41 -14.65 2.19
N LYS A 127 -12.37 -15.07 1.36
CA LYS A 127 -13.79 -15.10 1.73
C LYS A 127 -14.06 -16.03 2.89
N GLN A 128 -13.44 -17.21 2.90
CA GLN A 128 -13.55 -18.15 4.01
C GLN A 128 -12.95 -17.58 5.29
N TYR A 129 -11.73 -17.05 5.23
CA TYR A 129 -11.04 -16.43 6.35
C TYR A 129 -11.86 -15.28 6.94
N SER A 130 -12.30 -14.34 6.09
CA SER A 130 -13.10 -13.19 6.52
C SER A 130 -14.42 -13.58 7.20
N ARG A 131 -15.09 -14.66 6.74
CA ARG A 131 -16.30 -15.18 7.39
C ARG A 131 -16.03 -15.75 8.78
N HIS A 132 -14.90 -16.41 8.99
CA HIS A 132 -14.54 -16.98 10.29
C HIS A 132 -14.06 -15.92 11.29
N THR A 133 -13.36 -14.88 10.82
CA THR A 133 -12.76 -13.85 11.68
C THR A 133 -13.74 -12.71 12.02
N ALA A 134 -14.79 -12.49 11.22
CA ALA A 134 -15.80 -11.44 11.42
C ALA A 134 -16.66 -11.57 12.71
N ALA A 135 -16.55 -12.66 13.46
CA ALA A 135 -17.28 -12.85 14.72
C ALA A 135 -16.74 -12.00 15.90
N GLY A 136 -15.60 -11.30 15.74
CA GLY A 136 -14.92 -10.59 16.84
C GLY A 136 -14.54 -9.12 16.63
N GLY A 137 -14.72 -8.55 15.43
CA GLY A 137 -14.31 -7.17 15.13
C GLY A 137 -13.99 -6.97 13.66
N SER A 138 -14.23 -5.75 13.16
CA SER A 138 -14.22 -5.36 11.73
C SER A 138 -13.10 -6.04 10.92
N PRO A 139 -13.43 -6.90 9.94
CA PRO A 139 -12.42 -7.46 9.05
C PRO A 139 -11.88 -6.37 8.13
N ASN A 140 -10.59 -6.42 7.78
CA ASN A 140 -10.08 -5.72 6.62
C ASN A 140 -10.92 -6.19 5.42
N SER A 141 -11.77 -5.32 4.88
CA SER A 141 -12.77 -5.70 3.87
C SER A 141 -12.18 -5.90 2.47
N SER A 142 -10.92 -5.51 2.27
CA SER A 142 -10.26 -5.52 0.98
C SER A 142 -9.02 -6.40 0.92
N VAL A 143 -8.78 -6.97 -0.26
CA VAL A 143 -7.59 -7.72 -0.62
C VAL A 143 -6.92 -7.11 -1.85
N GLU A 144 -5.60 -7.11 -1.87
CA GLU A 144 -4.77 -6.76 -3.03
C GLU A 144 -3.90 -7.95 -3.41
N ILE A 145 -3.81 -8.20 -4.72
CA ILE A 145 -3.06 -9.33 -5.28
C ILE A 145 -1.86 -8.80 -6.03
N THR A 146 -0.67 -9.27 -5.69
CA THR A 146 0.56 -9.03 -6.44
C THR A 146 0.99 -10.33 -7.11
N ILE A 147 1.17 -10.31 -8.42
CA ILE A 147 1.60 -11.45 -9.23
C ILE A 147 3.01 -11.14 -9.72
N LEU A 148 3.99 -11.96 -9.35
CA LEU A 148 5.36 -11.84 -9.81
C LEU A 148 5.62 -12.86 -10.91
N THR A 149 6.05 -12.43 -12.08
CA THR A 149 6.25 -13.31 -13.24
C THR A 149 7.41 -12.85 -14.11
N SER A 150 8.05 -13.78 -14.83
CA SER A 150 9.00 -13.47 -15.89
C SER A 150 8.35 -13.46 -17.29
N GLN A 151 7.04 -13.68 -17.36
CA GLN A 151 6.27 -13.67 -18.60
C GLN A 151 5.77 -12.25 -18.93
N PRO A 152 5.51 -11.93 -20.21
CA PRO A 152 5.02 -10.63 -20.60
C PRO A 152 3.67 -10.33 -19.94
N GLY A 153 3.60 -9.25 -19.16
CA GLY A 153 2.42 -8.92 -18.35
C GLY A 153 1.16 -8.70 -19.19
N LYS A 154 1.29 -8.18 -20.42
CA LYS A 154 0.17 -7.87 -21.32
C LYS A 154 -0.71 -9.08 -21.66
N GLU A 155 -0.12 -10.25 -21.84
CA GLU A 155 -0.89 -11.46 -22.16
C GLU A 155 -1.58 -12.01 -20.90
N MET A 156 -0.94 -11.85 -19.75
CA MET A 156 -1.52 -12.23 -18.47
C MET A 156 -2.72 -11.37 -18.10
N VAL A 157 -2.69 -10.06 -18.39
CA VAL A 157 -3.85 -9.16 -18.21
C VAL A 157 -5.05 -9.70 -18.98
N LYS A 158 -4.89 -9.98 -20.29
CA LYS A 158 -5.99 -10.50 -21.12
C LYS A 158 -6.60 -11.78 -20.56
N GLN A 159 -5.76 -12.67 -20.03
CA GLN A 159 -6.21 -13.95 -19.48
C GLN A 159 -6.92 -13.78 -18.13
N LEU A 160 -6.43 -12.89 -17.27
CA LEU A 160 -7.11 -12.55 -16.02
C LEU A 160 -8.45 -11.87 -16.32
N GLU A 161 -8.48 -10.92 -17.24
CA GLU A 161 -9.71 -10.26 -17.66
C GLU A 161 -10.73 -11.22 -18.26
N GLU A 162 -10.30 -12.20 -19.07
CA GLU A 162 -11.20 -13.19 -19.67
C GLU A 162 -11.72 -14.18 -18.62
N LYS A 163 -10.84 -14.69 -17.76
CA LYS A 163 -11.18 -15.79 -16.83
C LYS A 163 -11.75 -15.33 -15.49
N LEU A 164 -11.62 -14.05 -15.13
CA LEU A 164 -12.19 -13.50 -13.89
C LEU A 164 -13.57 -12.86 -14.06
N LYS A 165 -14.13 -12.79 -15.29
CA LYS A 165 -15.44 -12.16 -15.55
C LYS A 165 -16.59 -12.75 -14.72
N ASP A 166 -16.56 -14.06 -14.52
CA ASP A 166 -17.65 -14.80 -13.85
C ASP A 166 -17.43 -14.92 -12.33
N ILE A 167 -16.42 -14.25 -11.78
CA ILE A 167 -15.97 -14.43 -10.41
C ILE A 167 -16.41 -13.22 -9.59
N ASP A 168 -16.88 -13.49 -8.38
CA ASP A 168 -17.23 -12.44 -7.43
C ASP A 168 -15.96 -11.79 -6.86
N LEU A 169 -15.73 -10.53 -7.26
CA LEU A 169 -14.53 -9.74 -6.98
C LEU A 169 -14.80 -8.57 -6.02
N THR A 170 -15.93 -8.57 -5.30
CA THR A 170 -16.37 -7.41 -4.48
C THR A 170 -15.36 -6.97 -3.42
N SER A 171 -14.50 -7.87 -2.93
CA SER A 171 -13.46 -7.56 -1.95
C SER A 171 -12.09 -7.25 -2.55
N LEU A 172 -11.91 -7.42 -3.87
CA LEU A 172 -10.63 -7.21 -4.52
C LEU A 172 -10.49 -5.72 -4.90
N ARG A 173 -9.45 -5.08 -4.38
CA ARG A 173 -9.16 -3.67 -4.66
C ARG A 173 -8.34 -3.48 -5.92
N ARG A 174 -7.35 -4.34 -6.13
CA ARG A 174 -6.38 -4.23 -7.24
C ARG A 174 -5.68 -5.56 -7.50
N ILE A 175 -5.32 -5.79 -8.75
CA ILE A 175 -4.32 -6.80 -9.15
C ILE A 175 -3.10 -6.05 -9.70
N GLN A 176 -1.92 -6.38 -9.21
CA GLN A 176 -0.66 -5.81 -9.71
C GLN A 176 0.19 -6.93 -10.30
N ILE A 177 0.53 -6.83 -11.58
CA ILE A 177 1.38 -7.78 -12.30
C ILE A 177 2.78 -7.18 -12.41
N ILE A 178 3.76 -7.90 -11.86
CA ILE A 178 5.15 -7.50 -11.80
C ILE A 178 5.96 -8.39 -12.73
N GLU A 179 6.39 -7.79 -13.85
CA GLU A 179 7.25 -8.44 -14.83
C GLU A 179 8.72 -8.26 -14.42
N VAL A 180 9.38 -9.36 -14.07
CA VAL A 180 10.77 -9.38 -13.62
C VAL A 180 11.70 -9.53 -14.80
N LEU A 181 12.43 -8.45 -15.11
CA LEU A 181 13.35 -8.37 -16.24
C LEU A 181 14.77 -8.73 -15.81
N LYS A 182 15.39 -9.64 -16.57
CA LYS A 182 16.79 -10.03 -16.34
C LYS A 182 17.74 -9.05 -17.04
N ARG A 183 18.81 -8.65 -16.34
CA ARG A 183 19.83 -7.71 -16.84
C ARG A 183 20.63 -8.25 -18.04
N ASP A 184 20.69 -9.57 -18.23
CA ASP A 184 21.51 -10.24 -19.26
C ASP A 184 20.87 -10.28 -20.67
N LEU A 185 19.63 -9.82 -20.85
CA LEU A 185 18.97 -9.77 -22.17
C LEU A 185 19.06 -8.39 -22.84
N LEU A 186 19.77 -7.45 -22.21
CA LEU A 186 20.13 -6.17 -22.82
C LEU A 186 21.46 -6.33 -23.57
N GLU A 187 21.46 -7.02 -24.71
CA GLU A 187 22.58 -6.92 -25.64
C GLU A 187 22.63 -5.50 -26.26
N PRO A 188 23.80 -4.85 -26.33
CA PRO A 188 23.99 -3.64 -27.11
C PRO A 188 24.39 -4.03 -28.54
N GLU A 189 23.59 -3.67 -29.56
CA GLU A 189 24.00 -2.93 -30.77
C GLU A 189 22.94 -2.96 -31.91
N ASN A 190 22.52 -1.75 -32.30
CA ASN A 190 22.15 -1.30 -33.64
C ASN A 190 20.91 -1.88 -34.37
N MET A 191 19.75 -1.21 -34.23
CA MET A 191 19.29 -0.22 -35.22
C MET A 191 18.01 0.50 -34.76
N GLU A 192 18.02 1.82 -34.98
CA GLU A 192 16.96 2.83 -34.86
C GLU A 192 16.59 3.35 -33.47
N GLN A 193 17.23 4.48 -33.14
CA GLN A 193 16.79 5.50 -32.20
C GLN A 193 15.32 5.88 -32.41
N CYS A 194 14.53 5.81 -31.33
CA CYS A 194 13.49 6.79 -31.06
C CYS A 194 13.61 7.23 -29.60
N MET A 195 13.70 8.55 -29.41
CA MET A 195 13.84 9.24 -28.14
C MET A 195 12.69 8.92 -27.16
N PRO A 196 12.88 9.09 -25.85
CA PRO A 196 11.80 8.93 -24.89
C PRO A 196 10.90 10.17 -24.97
N ALA A 197 9.65 9.97 -25.38
CA ALA A 197 8.63 10.98 -25.27
C ALA A 197 7.32 10.31 -24.88
N GLU A 198 6.71 10.91 -23.86
CA GLU A 198 5.35 10.71 -23.38
C GLU A 198 5.16 9.58 -22.36
N GLU A 199 4.81 10.02 -21.15
CA GLU A 199 4.20 9.22 -20.09
C GLU A 199 3.10 8.34 -20.68
N PRO A 200 2.88 7.11 -20.18
CA PRO A 200 1.78 6.30 -20.65
C PRO A 200 0.49 7.06 -20.33
N SER A 201 -0.12 7.61 -21.37
CA SER A 201 -1.47 8.13 -21.35
C SER A 201 -2.37 6.99 -20.86
N SER A 202 -2.80 7.15 -19.62
CA SER A 202 -3.88 6.44 -18.95
C SER A 202 -5.17 6.67 -19.73
N SER A 203 -5.32 6.01 -20.87
CA SER A 203 -6.57 5.92 -21.60
C SER A 203 -6.48 4.75 -22.54
N ASP A 204 -6.84 3.56 -22.07
CA ASP A 204 -7.60 2.60 -22.87
C ASP A 204 -8.24 1.52 -21.99
N ILE A 205 -9.53 1.77 -21.70
CA ILE A 205 -10.61 0.78 -21.64
C ILE A 205 -10.50 -0.27 -20.51
N ALA A 206 -10.80 0.14 -19.27
CA ALA A 206 -11.21 -0.77 -18.20
C ALA A 206 -12.71 -1.12 -18.34
N ILE A 207 -13.04 -2.22 -19.02
CA ILE A 207 -14.42 -2.74 -19.15
C ILE A 207 -14.90 -3.48 -17.88
N LEU A 208 -14.01 -3.66 -16.91
CA LEU A 208 -14.33 -4.11 -15.56
C LEU A 208 -13.74 -3.05 -14.63
N GLY A 209 -14.46 -2.57 -13.63
CA GLY A 209 -13.95 -1.61 -12.63
C GLY A 209 -12.83 -2.17 -11.73
N MET A 210 -12.04 -3.12 -12.24
CA MET A 210 -10.84 -3.69 -11.64
C MET A 210 -9.62 -2.93 -12.16
N ASP A 211 -8.83 -2.37 -11.25
CA ASP A 211 -7.52 -1.82 -11.57
C ASP A 211 -6.52 -2.98 -11.69
N ILE A 212 -6.14 -3.33 -12.93
CA ILE A 212 -5.04 -4.25 -13.20
C ILE A 212 -3.86 -3.43 -13.71
N ASP A 213 -2.83 -3.31 -12.87
CA ASP A 213 -1.62 -2.56 -13.21
C ASP A 213 -0.49 -3.51 -13.58
N VAL A 214 0.29 -3.13 -14.60
CA VAL A 214 1.47 -3.87 -15.05
C VAL A 214 2.70 -3.02 -14.83
N GLN A 215 3.63 -3.51 -14.02
CA GLN A 215 4.89 -2.85 -13.71
C GLN A 215 6.06 -3.77 -14.03
N THR A 216 7.09 -3.23 -14.70
CA THR A 216 8.35 -3.93 -14.96
C THR A 216 9.36 -3.60 -13.88
N VAL A 217 10.07 -4.61 -13.37
CA VAL A 217 11.08 -4.45 -12.31
C VAL A 217 12.32 -5.27 -12.65
N GLU A 218 13.51 -4.74 -12.37
CA GLU A 218 14.75 -5.48 -12.55
C GLU A 218 14.86 -6.66 -11.56
N ASP A 219 15.45 -7.77 -12.00
CA ASP A 219 15.80 -8.92 -11.15
C ASP A 219 16.99 -8.60 -10.22
N ASN A 220 16.74 -7.74 -9.24
CA ASN A 220 17.70 -7.44 -8.18
C ASN A 220 16.97 -7.13 -6.86
N VAL A 221 17.68 -7.35 -5.75
CA VAL A 221 17.10 -7.27 -4.40
C VAL A 221 16.55 -5.88 -4.12
N ILE A 222 17.30 -4.84 -4.48
CA ILE A 222 16.93 -3.44 -4.21
C ILE A 222 15.64 -3.06 -4.96
N SER A 223 15.50 -3.46 -6.21
CA SER A 223 14.33 -3.16 -7.04
C SER A 223 13.08 -3.86 -6.51
N LEU A 224 13.18 -5.14 -6.13
CA LEU A 224 12.07 -5.86 -5.48
C LEU A 224 11.75 -5.31 -4.08
N GLU A 225 12.75 -4.92 -3.30
CA GLU A 225 12.53 -4.25 -2.01
C GLU A 225 11.79 -2.92 -2.19
N MET A 226 12.19 -2.11 -3.18
CA MET A 226 11.51 -0.84 -3.47
C MET A 226 10.06 -1.05 -3.86
N LEU A 227 9.75 -2.15 -4.53
CA LEU A 227 8.39 -2.56 -4.81
C LEU A 227 7.63 -2.94 -3.54
N PHE A 228 8.17 -3.83 -2.71
CA PHE A 228 7.51 -4.28 -1.49
C PHE A 228 7.46 -3.22 -0.38
N LYS A 229 8.33 -2.20 -0.41
CA LYS A 229 8.24 -1.02 0.48
C LYS A 229 6.90 -0.32 0.35
N THR A 230 6.28 -0.39 -0.84
CA THR A 230 4.96 0.19 -1.03
C THR A 230 3.93 -0.39 -0.06
N TRP A 231 4.05 -1.67 0.31
CA TRP A 231 3.16 -2.34 1.27
C TRP A 231 3.26 -1.78 2.70
N LEU A 232 4.32 -1.05 3.02
CA LEU A 232 4.50 -0.44 4.34
C LEU A 232 3.84 0.95 4.44
N HIS A 233 3.44 1.55 3.31
CA HIS A 233 2.79 2.85 3.29
C HIS A 233 1.31 2.77 3.67
N ASP A 234 0.80 3.82 4.33
CA ASP A 234 -0.61 3.87 4.66
C ASP A 234 -1.49 4.11 3.42
N TYR A 235 -2.47 3.23 3.17
CA TYR A 235 -3.33 3.25 1.98
C TYR A 235 -4.79 3.60 2.30
N GLY A 236 -5.07 4.12 3.50
CA GLY A 236 -6.41 4.54 3.91
C GLY A 236 -7.07 5.40 2.82
N THR A 237 -8.00 4.82 2.06
CA THR A 237 -8.75 5.53 1.00
C THR A 237 -10.24 5.28 1.15
N GLU A 238 -10.68 4.69 2.27
CA GLU A 238 -12.12 4.58 2.54
C GLU A 238 -12.73 5.91 2.95
N ARG A 239 -11.89 6.86 3.40
CA ARG A 239 -12.29 8.19 3.86
C ARG A 239 -11.22 9.21 3.51
N GLU A 240 -11.68 10.42 3.25
CA GLU A 240 -10.85 11.60 3.06
C GLU A 240 -10.09 11.92 4.35
N HIS A 241 -8.79 12.20 4.25
CA HIS A 241 -7.96 12.56 5.40
C HIS A 241 -7.95 14.06 5.69
N LEU A 242 -8.01 14.87 4.63
CA LEU A 242 -7.78 16.30 4.70
C LEU A 242 -8.72 17.06 3.75
N HIS A 243 -9.37 18.11 4.24
CA HIS A 243 -10.07 19.10 3.42
C HIS A 243 -9.31 20.43 3.44
N LEU A 244 -8.87 20.87 2.28
CA LEU A 244 -8.28 22.19 2.09
C LEU A 244 -9.37 23.18 1.64
N LEU A 245 -9.68 24.13 2.50
CA LEU A 245 -10.63 25.20 2.23
C LEU A 245 -9.88 26.40 1.64
N LEU A 246 -10.00 26.58 0.33
CA LEU A 246 -9.52 27.75 -0.39
C LEU A 246 -10.50 28.89 -0.18
N ALA A 247 -10.00 30.07 0.20
CA ALA A 247 -10.82 31.26 0.26
C ALA A 247 -11.34 31.58 -1.16
N SER A 248 -12.66 31.66 -1.32
CA SER A 248 -13.26 32.10 -2.58
C SER A 248 -12.95 33.58 -2.75
N GLY A 249 -12.00 33.86 -3.64
CA GLY A 249 -11.34 35.14 -3.78
C GLY A 249 -9.86 34.86 -3.96
N GLY A 250 -9.39 34.90 -5.21
CA GLY A 250 -7.97 34.85 -5.49
C GLY A 250 -7.21 35.84 -4.60
N PHE A 251 -5.91 35.64 -4.42
CA PHE A 251 -5.05 36.52 -3.59
C PHE A 251 -5.01 38.00 -4.04
N SER A 252 -5.87 38.40 -4.97
CA SER A 252 -6.08 39.72 -5.53
C SER A 252 -7.33 40.37 -4.92
N HIS A 253 -7.15 41.50 -4.26
CA HIS A 253 -8.24 42.35 -3.77
C HIS A 253 -9.14 42.82 -4.93
N ALA A 254 -10.27 42.15 -5.15
CA ALA A 254 -11.40 42.73 -5.87
C ALA A 254 -12.71 42.08 -5.46
N THR A 255 -13.69 42.94 -5.23
CA THR A 255 -15.06 42.66 -4.81
C THR A 255 -15.81 41.74 -5.78
N ALA A 256 -16.11 40.52 -5.37
CA ALA A 256 -17.09 39.65 -6.05
C ALA A 256 -17.77 38.69 -5.07
N HIS A 257 -19.01 38.30 -5.41
CA HIS A 257 -20.00 37.58 -4.62
C HIS A 257 -19.45 36.42 -3.77
N ARG A 258 -20.04 36.23 -2.57
CA ARG A 258 -19.81 35.07 -1.68
C ARG A 258 -20.22 33.77 -2.37
N THR A 259 -19.37 33.28 -3.26
CA THR A 259 -19.33 31.87 -3.66
C THR A 259 -18.78 31.05 -2.50
N ALA A 260 -19.33 29.85 -2.30
CA ALA A 260 -18.84 28.94 -1.28
C ALA A 260 -17.32 28.72 -1.45
N PRO A 261 -16.54 28.60 -0.36
CA PRO A 261 -15.11 28.32 -0.45
C PRO A 261 -14.89 27.02 -1.22
N VAL A 262 -13.96 27.02 -2.18
CA VAL A 262 -13.60 25.81 -2.92
C VAL A 262 -12.94 24.85 -1.93
N CYS A 263 -13.49 23.65 -1.80
CA CYS A 263 -13.00 22.63 -0.89
C CYS A 263 -12.29 21.55 -1.71
N LEU A 264 -10.98 21.39 -1.51
CA LEU A 264 -10.26 20.25 -2.06
C LEU A 264 -10.24 19.13 -1.02
N LYS A 265 -10.61 17.94 -1.46
CA LYS A 265 -10.61 16.72 -0.67
C LYS A 265 -9.35 15.94 -0.98
N CYS A 266 -8.58 15.64 0.05
CA CYS A 266 -7.23 15.13 -0.08
C CYS A 266 -6.99 13.93 0.83
N ASP A 267 -6.12 13.05 0.37
CA ASP A 267 -5.55 11.97 1.17
C ASP A 267 -4.12 12.34 1.56
N LEU A 268 -3.69 11.89 2.74
CA LEU A 268 -2.33 12.06 3.23
C LEU A 268 -1.57 10.76 3.06
N GLN A 269 -0.43 10.83 2.39
CA GLN A 269 0.48 9.70 2.24
C GLN A 269 1.78 9.99 2.99
N GLU A 270 2.21 9.05 3.83
CA GLU A 270 3.53 9.09 4.46
C GLU A 270 4.62 9.03 3.38
N ARG A 271 5.55 10.00 3.38
CA ARG A 271 6.70 9.98 2.48
C ARG A 271 7.83 9.08 2.99
N VAL A 272 7.94 8.96 4.31
CA VAL A 272 8.98 8.20 5.00
C VAL A 272 8.32 7.48 6.16
N LEU A 273 8.72 6.22 6.39
CA LEU A 273 8.33 5.49 7.59
C LEU A 273 8.89 6.20 8.82
N ASP A 274 8.04 6.46 9.81
CA ASP A 274 8.48 7.08 11.05
C ASP A 274 9.53 6.18 11.73
N PRO A 275 10.78 6.66 11.91
CA PRO A 275 11.82 5.89 12.58
C PRO A 275 11.47 5.51 14.01
N SER A 276 10.57 6.25 14.67
CA SER A 276 10.08 5.91 16.01
C SER A 276 9.34 4.58 16.05
N LEU A 277 8.87 4.09 14.89
CA LEU A 277 8.17 2.81 14.78
C LEU A 277 9.11 1.60 14.81
N LEU A 278 10.41 1.78 14.55
CA LEU A 278 11.39 0.70 14.58
C LEU A 278 11.71 0.34 16.03
N SER A 279 11.29 -0.85 16.44
CA SER A 279 11.54 -1.40 17.78
C SER A 279 13.05 -1.68 17.94
N GLY A 280 13.83 -0.69 18.37
CA GLY A 280 15.30 -0.83 18.35
C GLY A 280 16.15 0.30 18.91
N THR A 281 15.64 1.20 19.75
CA THR A 281 16.53 2.10 20.52
C THR A 281 16.81 1.49 21.90
N ALA A 282 17.81 0.61 21.94
CA ALA A 282 18.53 0.31 23.17
C ALA A 282 19.20 1.59 23.70
N ASP A 283 19.19 1.74 25.03
CA ASP A 283 19.98 2.67 25.85
C ASP A 283 20.88 3.66 25.10
N GLY A 284 20.39 4.89 24.94
CA GLY A 284 21.19 5.98 24.41
C GLY A 284 20.42 7.27 24.53
N THR A 285 20.81 8.09 25.50
CA THR A 285 20.30 9.41 25.85
C THR A 285 20.10 10.34 24.64
N VAL A 286 19.01 10.18 23.91
CA VAL A 286 18.36 11.22 23.12
C VAL A 286 16.86 11.04 23.35
N ARG A 287 16.39 11.56 24.49
CA ARG A 287 14.99 11.96 24.61
C ARG A 287 14.76 12.99 23.51
N ALA A 288 14.26 12.54 22.36
CA ALA A 288 13.63 13.42 21.40
C ALA A 288 12.41 14.01 22.09
N ALA A 289 12.63 15.19 22.69
CA ALA A 289 11.65 16.10 23.27
C ALA A 289 10.41 15.42 23.90
N GLU A 290 10.50 15.15 25.20
CA GLU A 290 9.34 15.36 26.07
C GLU A 290 9.01 16.87 26.06
N LEU A 291 8.43 17.35 24.97
CA LEU A 291 7.59 18.53 25.01
C LEU A 291 6.17 18.06 24.82
N ASN A 292 5.31 18.43 25.76
CA ASN A 292 3.86 18.36 25.69
C ASN A 292 3.32 19.21 24.52
N TYR A 293 3.66 18.83 23.29
CA TYR A 293 2.95 19.23 22.10
C TYR A 293 1.91 18.15 21.80
N PRO A 294 0.66 18.49 21.49
CA PRO A 294 -0.38 17.52 21.11
C PRO A 294 -0.11 16.85 19.75
N CYS A 295 1.12 16.92 19.24
CA CYS A 295 1.56 16.41 17.95
C CYS A 295 2.64 15.34 18.14
N GLN A 296 2.42 14.38 19.03
CA GLN A 296 2.96 13.04 18.85
C GLN A 296 2.04 12.34 17.83
N LEU A 297 2.20 12.65 16.54
CA LEU A 297 1.54 11.92 15.45
C LEU A 297 2.31 10.62 15.15
N ALA A 298 2.54 9.81 16.18
CA ALA A 298 2.87 8.40 16.00
C ALA A 298 1.55 7.72 15.63
N ALA A 299 1.38 7.42 14.34
CA ALA A 299 0.11 7.08 13.70
C ALA A 299 -0.94 8.20 13.78
N TRP A 300 -1.17 8.90 12.66
CA TRP A 300 -2.37 9.72 12.52
C TRP A 300 -3.58 8.85 12.88
N PRO A 301 -4.45 9.26 13.82
CA PRO A 301 -5.62 8.46 14.11
C PRO A 301 -6.43 8.37 12.82
N ALA A 302 -6.57 7.15 12.29
CA ALA A 302 -7.26 6.77 11.05
C ALA A 302 -8.76 7.20 10.98
N ALA A 303 -9.21 8.05 11.90
CA ALA A 303 -10.61 8.37 12.14
C ALA A 303 -10.94 9.88 12.08
N VAL A 304 -9.97 10.79 11.99
CA VAL A 304 -10.27 12.24 12.09
C VAL A 304 -9.96 12.97 10.79
N LEU A 305 -11.02 13.35 10.07
CA LEU A 305 -10.95 14.28 8.95
C LEU A 305 -10.46 15.66 9.43
N CYS A 306 -9.32 16.12 8.94
CA CYS A 306 -8.80 17.44 9.23
C CYS A 306 -9.32 18.46 8.22
N LYS A 307 -9.86 19.61 8.68
CA LYS A 307 -10.24 20.73 7.79
C LYS A 307 -9.28 21.88 8.00
N LEU A 308 -8.46 22.17 6.99
CA LEU A 308 -7.49 23.26 7.03
C LEU A 308 -7.95 24.39 6.11
N ARG A 309 -7.93 25.62 6.63
CA ARG A 309 -8.17 26.81 5.83
C ARG A 309 -6.85 27.34 5.29
N ILE A 310 -6.75 27.49 3.99
CA ILE A 310 -5.58 28.11 3.37
C ILE A 310 -5.66 29.61 3.59
N VAL A 311 -4.63 30.16 4.26
CA VAL A 311 -4.54 31.58 4.59
C VAL A 311 -3.67 32.33 3.59
N LYS A 312 -2.54 31.75 3.18
CA LYS A 312 -1.57 32.39 2.29
C LYS A 312 -0.63 31.37 1.64
N ALA A 313 -0.17 31.65 0.43
CA ALA A 313 0.94 30.94 -0.20
C ALA A 313 2.27 31.63 0.10
N LEU A 314 3.32 30.84 0.36
CA LEU A 314 4.68 31.31 0.61
C LEU A 314 5.62 30.63 -0.38
N LYS A 315 6.62 31.37 -0.87
CA LYS A 315 7.69 30.76 -1.67
C LYS A 315 8.60 29.92 -0.79
N SER A 316 9.06 28.78 -1.30
CA SER A 316 9.96 27.87 -0.58
C SER A 316 11.26 28.55 -0.14
N GLU A 317 11.81 29.44 -0.95
CA GLU A 317 13.01 30.24 -0.64
C GLU A 317 12.87 31.10 0.63
N GLY A 318 11.64 31.46 1.01
CA GLY A 318 11.34 32.27 2.19
C GLY A 318 11.08 31.45 3.46
N VAL A 319 11.12 30.12 3.38
CA VAL A 319 10.85 29.22 4.50
C VAL A 319 12.17 28.62 4.98
N CYS A 320 12.52 28.88 6.24
CA CYS A 320 13.72 28.28 6.83
C CYS A 320 13.49 26.76 7.03
N GLU A 321 14.46 25.93 6.67
CA GLU A 321 14.36 24.47 6.88
C GLU A 321 14.16 24.12 8.36
N SER A 322 14.65 24.96 9.27
CA SER A 322 14.42 24.82 10.70
C SER A 322 12.99 25.10 11.15
N VAL A 323 12.05 25.48 10.27
CA VAL A 323 10.62 25.48 10.61
C VAL A 323 9.89 24.27 10.05
N LEU A 324 10.54 23.50 9.18
CA LEU A 324 10.03 22.26 8.59
C LEU A 324 10.41 21.06 9.48
N TYR A 325 9.93 21.06 10.72
CA TYR A 325 10.10 19.93 11.64
C TYR A 325 8.92 18.96 11.54
N GLY A 326 9.21 17.67 11.55
CA GLY A 326 8.22 16.60 11.57
C GLY A 326 8.34 15.64 10.39
N ILE A 327 7.45 14.66 10.35
CA ILE A 327 7.42 13.64 9.31
C ILE A 327 6.79 14.25 8.05
N PRO A 328 7.45 14.20 6.88
CA PRO A 328 6.89 14.75 5.66
C PRO A 328 5.75 13.88 5.13
N PHE A 329 4.64 14.52 4.77
CA PHE A 329 3.51 13.90 4.10
C PHE A 329 3.34 14.46 2.69
N ILE A 330 2.91 13.59 1.79
CA ILE A 330 2.49 13.95 0.44
C ILE A 330 0.98 14.10 0.46
N ILE A 331 0.50 15.28 0.09
CA ILE A 331 -0.93 15.53 -0.12
C ILE A 331 -1.27 15.09 -1.54
N LYS A 332 -2.29 14.25 -1.69
CA LYS A 332 -2.82 13.80 -2.98
C LYS A 332 -4.31 14.11 -3.08
N PRO A 333 -4.89 14.26 -4.30
CA PRO A 333 -6.34 14.29 -4.44
C PRO A 333 -6.91 12.98 -3.89
N THR A 334 -8.05 13.06 -3.19
CA THR A 334 -8.64 11.86 -2.60
C THR A 334 -9.06 10.85 -3.66
N SER A 335 -8.87 9.56 -3.37
CA SER A 335 -9.40 8.45 -4.18
C SER A 335 -10.53 7.72 -3.45
N CYS A 336 -11.23 8.43 -2.57
CA CYS A 336 -12.30 7.88 -1.76
C CYS A 336 -13.45 7.34 -2.60
N TRP A 337 -13.65 6.02 -2.59
CA TRP A 337 -14.71 5.33 -3.35
C TRP A 337 -16.13 5.72 -2.94
N ARG A 338 -16.30 6.37 -1.79
CA ARG A 338 -17.61 6.84 -1.30
C ARG A 338 -18.09 8.12 -1.98
N LEU A 339 -17.23 8.74 -2.79
CA LEU A 339 -17.57 9.91 -3.58
C LEU A 339 -18.06 9.50 -4.96
N ASP A 340 -18.94 10.30 -5.53
CA ASP A 340 -19.41 10.09 -6.89
C ASP A 340 -18.29 10.39 -7.89
N TRP A 341 -18.30 9.70 -9.04
CA TRP A 341 -17.28 9.86 -10.08
C TRP A 341 -17.10 11.30 -10.52
N ASP A 342 -18.19 12.02 -10.76
CA ASP A 342 -18.16 13.44 -11.13
C ASP A 342 -17.49 14.30 -10.05
N GLU A 343 -17.71 13.97 -8.77
CA GLU A 343 -17.09 14.68 -7.65
C GLU A 343 -15.59 14.40 -7.57
N LEU A 344 -15.17 13.15 -7.79
CA LEU A 344 -13.75 12.78 -7.84
C LEU A 344 -13.02 13.48 -8.98
N GLU A 345 -13.62 13.51 -10.18
CA GLU A 345 -13.04 14.15 -11.36
C GLU A 345 -12.90 15.67 -11.17
N ILE A 346 -13.96 16.34 -10.69
CA ILE A 346 -13.92 17.78 -10.38
C ILE A 346 -12.86 18.07 -9.31
N ASN A 347 -12.78 17.25 -8.26
CA ASN A 347 -11.80 17.42 -7.19
C ASN A 347 -10.37 17.23 -7.71
N GLN A 348 -10.13 16.24 -8.57
CA GLN A 348 -8.85 15.99 -9.19
C GLN A 348 -8.42 17.17 -10.08
N HIS A 349 -9.29 17.66 -10.96
CA HIS A 349 -9.02 18.84 -11.77
C HIS A 349 -8.73 20.08 -10.92
N SER A 350 -9.51 20.29 -9.85
CA SER A 350 -9.32 21.41 -8.94
C SER A 350 -7.99 21.32 -8.18
N PHE A 351 -7.57 20.12 -7.81
CA PHE A 351 -6.27 19.87 -7.17
C PHE A 351 -5.11 20.14 -8.14
N HIS A 352 -5.19 19.63 -9.38
CA HIS A 352 -4.18 19.92 -10.42
C HIS A 352 -4.08 21.42 -10.72
N ALA A 353 -5.21 22.14 -10.78
CA ALA A 353 -5.22 23.58 -10.95
C ALA A 353 -4.51 24.31 -9.79
N LEU A 354 -4.72 23.86 -8.55
CA LEU A 354 -3.98 24.39 -7.39
C LEU A 354 -2.48 24.13 -7.53
N CYS A 355 -2.06 22.91 -7.88
CA CYS A 355 -0.64 22.58 -8.08
C CYS A 355 0.00 23.47 -9.15
N HIS A 356 -0.67 23.67 -10.29
CA HIS A 356 -0.20 24.58 -11.33
C HIS A 356 -0.12 26.04 -10.87
N GLY A 357 -1.00 26.47 -9.96
CA GLY A 357 -0.95 27.83 -9.39
C GLY A 357 0.13 28.03 -8.30
N LEU A 358 0.74 26.94 -7.81
CA LEU A 358 1.80 26.97 -6.79
C LEU A 358 3.21 26.77 -7.35
N LEU A 359 3.33 26.30 -8.60
CA LEU A 359 4.56 26.25 -9.39
C LEU A 359 4.83 27.62 -10.02
#